data_AF-A0A497BED8-F1
#
_entry.id   AF-A0A497BED8-F1
#
_cell.length_a   1.000
_cell.length_b   1.000
_cell.length_c   1.000
_cell.angle_alpha   90.00
_cell.angle_beta   90.00
_cell.angle_gamma   90.00
#
_symmetry.space_group_name_H-M   'P 1'
#
loop_
_entity.id
_entity.type
_entity.pdbx_description
1 polymer ?
#
loop_
_entity_poly.entity_id
_entity_poly.type
_entity_poly.pdbx_seq_one_letter_code
_entity_poly.pdbx_strand_id
1 'polypeptide(L)'
;MRNIVAFDVETQYLADEVGGWGNIRGMGLAVAVTYHAAEDVYRDYTEEQVGDLIAALREADLVVGYNVLRFDYEVLRAYTDDPLADLPTVDMMRDLHQTLGWRPKLDGLAAATLGEGKSADGIQAVHWFRAGKLDQVIAYCRKDVEVTWGVYDFGRQNGYVQYHDRRRRVRKVPVRW
;
A
#
# COMPACT_ATOMS: atom_id res chain seq x y z
N MET A 1 -17.84 13.46 -5.86
CA MET A 1 -16.98 13.10 -4.71
C MET A 1 -15.54 13.20 -5.15
N ARG A 2 -14.59 13.44 -4.23
CA ARG A 2 -13.16 13.46 -4.56
C ARG A 2 -12.75 12.06 -5.03
N ASN A 3 -12.03 11.95 -6.15
CA ASN A 3 -11.51 10.69 -6.68
C ASN A 3 -10.30 10.24 -5.85
N ILE A 4 -10.57 9.53 -4.75
CA ILE A 4 -9.52 8.96 -3.90
C ILE A 4 -9.24 7.54 -4.37
N VAL A 5 -7.97 7.25 -4.64
CA VAL A 5 -7.50 5.92 -5.05
C VAL A 5 -6.59 5.38 -3.96
N ALA A 6 -6.99 4.28 -3.31
CA ALA A 6 -6.09 3.52 -2.45
C ALA A 6 -5.41 2.42 -3.27
N PHE A 7 -4.12 2.18 -3.08
CA PHE A 7 -3.43 1.14 -3.85
C PHE A 7 -2.26 0.51 -3.09
N ASP A 8 -1.83 -0.65 -3.58
CA ASP A 8 -0.68 -1.41 -3.12
C ASP A 8 -0.08 -2.20 -4.31
N VAL A 9 1.19 -2.58 -4.22
CA VAL A 9 1.88 -3.40 -5.22
C VAL A 9 2.57 -4.63 -4.62
N GLU A 10 2.51 -5.72 -5.36
CA GLU A 10 3.31 -6.92 -5.14
C GLU A 10 4.44 -7.00 -6.16
N THR A 11 5.58 -7.55 -5.75
CA THR A 11 6.80 -7.57 -6.57
C THR A 11 7.14 -8.94 -7.13
N GLN A 12 7.93 -8.97 -8.21
CA GLN A 12 8.40 -10.21 -8.84
C GLN A 12 9.61 -10.84 -8.12
N TYR A 13 10.45 -9.98 -7.54
CA TYR A 13 11.68 -10.35 -6.87
C TYR A 13 11.74 -9.77 -5.45
N LEU A 14 12.38 -10.50 -4.54
CA LEU A 14 12.70 -10.03 -3.21
C LEU A 14 13.86 -9.04 -3.26
N ALA A 15 13.98 -8.21 -2.22
CA ALA A 15 15.04 -7.21 -2.12
C ALA A 15 16.45 -7.82 -2.29
N ASP A 16 16.73 -8.98 -1.69
CA ASP A 16 18.05 -9.62 -1.76
C ASP A 16 18.41 -10.12 -3.17
N GLU A 17 17.41 -10.38 -4.02
CA GLU A 17 17.61 -10.85 -5.40
C GLU A 17 17.98 -9.71 -6.35
N VAL A 18 17.75 -8.46 -5.94
CA VAL A 18 18.04 -7.26 -6.71
C VAL A 18 19.22 -6.47 -6.13
N GLY A 19 19.96 -7.05 -5.17
CA GLY A 19 21.11 -6.40 -4.52
C GLY A 19 20.73 -5.54 -3.31
N GLY A 20 19.55 -5.76 -2.73
CA GLY A 20 19.08 -5.16 -1.48
C GLY A 20 18.10 -4.00 -1.67
N TRP A 21 17.63 -3.46 -0.55
CA TRP A 21 16.64 -2.37 -0.47
C TRP A 21 17.05 -1.05 -1.14
N GLY A 22 18.29 -0.91 -1.60
CA GLY A 22 18.73 0.22 -2.43
C GLY A 22 18.26 0.13 -3.88
N ASN A 23 17.81 -1.05 -4.33
CA ASN A 23 17.51 -1.36 -5.73
C ASN A 23 16.03 -1.74 -5.93
N ILE A 24 15.11 -1.09 -5.23
CA ILE A 24 13.66 -1.42 -5.23
C ILE A 24 13.07 -1.49 -6.66
N ARG A 25 13.53 -0.63 -7.58
CA ARG A 25 13.14 -0.68 -9.00
C ARG A 25 13.38 -2.03 -9.67
N GLY A 26 14.45 -2.72 -9.27
CA GLY A 26 14.77 -4.05 -9.79
C GLY A 26 13.79 -5.12 -9.34
N MET A 27 12.94 -4.86 -8.34
CA MET A 27 12.00 -5.85 -7.80
C MET A 27 10.87 -6.17 -8.77
N GLY A 28 10.56 -5.26 -9.71
CA GLY A 28 9.53 -5.42 -10.72
C GLY A 28 8.11 -5.48 -10.16
N LEU A 29 7.12 -5.15 -10.97
CA LEU A 29 5.70 -5.24 -10.62
C LEU A 29 5.18 -6.64 -10.95
N ALA A 30 4.70 -7.39 -9.96
CA ALA A 30 3.94 -8.61 -10.21
C ALA A 30 2.46 -8.30 -10.44
N VAL A 31 1.85 -7.62 -9.46
CA VAL A 31 0.44 -7.23 -9.45
C VAL A 31 0.31 -5.91 -8.70
N ALA A 32 -0.58 -5.03 -9.14
CA ALA A 32 -1.10 -3.95 -8.31
C ALA A 32 -2.60 -4.10 -8.16
N VAL A 33 -3.14 -3.63 -7.04
CA VAL A 33 -4.57 -3.46 -6.86
C VAL A 33 -4.85 -2.02 -6.47
N THR A 34 -5.91 -1.47 -7.04
CA THR A 34 -6.44 -0.16 -6.67
C THR A 34 -7.87 -0.31 -6.16
N TYR A 35 -8.26 0.58 -5.27
CA TYR A 35 -9.63 0.80 -4.84
C TYR A 35 -10.02 2.24 -5.14
N HIS A 36 -11.09 2.43 -5.92
CA HIS A 36 -11.62 3.73 -6.33
C HIS A 36 -12.83 4.10 -5.47
N ALA A 37 -12.62 4.97 -4.48
CA ALA A 37 -13.61 5.26 -3.46
C ALA A 37 -14.90 5.90 -3.98
N ALA A 38 -14.82 6.65 -5.09
CA ALA A 38 -15.98 7.30 -5.68
C ALA A 38 -16.93 6.32 -6.41
N GLU A 39 -16.38 5.22 -6.90
CA GLU A 39 -17.09 4.18 -7.67
C GLU A 39 -17.38 2.93 -6.83
N ASP A 40 -16.70 2.79 -5.68
CA ASP A 40 -16.70 1.59 -4.83
C ASP A 40 -16.27 0.33 -5.59
N VAL A 41 -15.21 0.46 -6.41
CA VAL A 41 -14.68 -0.64 -7.23
C VAL A 41 -13.20 -0.89 -6.98
N TYR A 42 -12.83 -2.17 -7.07
CA TYR A 42 -11.44 -2.61 -7.11
C TYR A 42 -11.05 -2.89 -8.56
N ARG A 43 -9.80 -2.54 -8.92
CA ARG A 43 -9.19 -2.88 -10.21
C ARG A 43 -7.81 -3.47 -9.97
N ASP A 44 -7.53 -4.60 -10.60
CA ASP A 44 -6.24 -5.27 -10.61
C ASP A 44 -5.47 -4.98 -11.90
N TYR A 45 -4.15 -4.94 -11.78
CA TYR A 45 -3.23 -4.68 -12.88
C TYR A 45 -2.07 -5.68 -12.79
N THR A 46 -1.78 -6.35 -13.89
CA THR A 46 -0.53 -7.07 -14.08
C THR A 46 0.57 -6.12 -14.57
N GLU A 47 1.81 -6.60 -14.67
CA GLU A 47 2.92 -5.84 -15.25
C GLU A 47 2.59 -5.27 -16.64
N GLU A 48 1.89 -6.03 -17.50
CA GLU A 48 1.51 -5.60 -18.85
C GLU A 48 0.56 -4.39 -18.84
N GLN A 49 -0.16 -4.19 -17.73
CA GLN A 49 -1.16 -3.13 -17.54
C GLN A 49 -0.63 -1.98 -16.68
N VAL A 50 0.68 -1.92 -16.42
CA VAL A 50 1.29 -0.88 -15.56
C VAL A 50 1.05 0.54 -16.08
N GLY A 51 0.92 0.71 -17.40
CA GLY A 51 0.55 1.99 -18.00
C GLY A 51 -0.83 2.48 -17.55
N ASP A 52 -1.81 1.59 -17.50
CA ASP A 52 -3.18 1.89 -17.06
C ASP A 52 -3.21 2.18 -15.54
N LEU A 53 -2.43 1.45 -14.74
CA LEU A 53 -2.25 1.75 -13.32
C LEU A 53 -1.72 3.17 -13.11
N ILE A 54 -0.66 3.54 -13.82
CA ILE A 54 -0.04 4.88 -13.68
C ILE A 54 -1.01 5.97 -14.11
N ALA A 55 -1.77 5.76 -15.19
CA ALA A 55 -2.83 6.68 -15.60
C ALA A 55 -3.90 6.83 -14.52
N ALA A 56 -4.37 5.72 -13.93
CA ALA A 56 -5.37 5.74 -12.86
C ALA A 56 -4.88 6.50 -11.61
N LEU A 57 -3.61 6.31 -11.22
CA LEU A 57 -3.00 7.06 -10.12
C LEU A 57 -2.88 8.56 -10.43
N ARG A 58 -2.60 8.93 -11.68
CA ARG A 58 -2.50 10.33 -12.13
C ARG A 58 -3.84 11.04 -12.19
N GLU A 59 -4.91 10.33 -12.52
CA GLU A 59 -6.27 10.86 -12.52
C GLU A 59 -6.87 10.98 -11.10
N ALA A 60 -6.20 10.43 -10.08
CA ALA A 60 -6.65 10.53 -8.70
C ALA A 60 -6.46 11.95 -8.15
N ASP A 61 -7.50 12.47 -7.49
CA ASP A 61 -7.40 13.70 -6.70
C ASP A 61 -6.56 13.51 -5.43
N LEU A 62 -6.39 12.25 -5.01
CA LEU A 62 -5.59 11.80 -3.88
C LEU A 62 -5.27 10.30 -4.00
N VAL A 63 -4.00 9.96 -3.92
CA VAL A 63 -3.53 8.58 -3.76
C VAL A 63 -3.34 8.28 -2.27
N VAL A 64 -3.79 7.12 -1.83
CA VAL A 64 -3.65 6.63 -0.46
C VAL A 64 -2.90 5.30 -0.49
N GLY A 65 -1.94 5.13 0.41
CA GLY A 65 -1.29 3.83 0.58
C GLY A 65 -0.40 3.75 1.82
N TYR A 66 0.35 2.67 1.93
CA TYR A 66 1.18 2.37 3.09
C TYR A 66 2.65 2.19 2.73
N ASN A 67 3.49 3.21 2.97
CA ASN A 67 4.90 3.27 2.55
C ASN A 67 5.11 3.44 1.03
N VAL A 68 4.08 3.90 0.31
CA VAL A 68 4.07 4.09 -1.15
C VAL A 68 5.20 4.97 -1.67
N LEU A 69 5.59 6.02 -0.94
CA LEU A 69 6.61 6.95 -1.42
C LEU A 69 8.01 6.32 -1.44
N ARG A 70 8.26 5.33 -0.59
CA ARG A 70 9.57 4.69 -0.45
C ARG A 70 9.62 3.30 -1.05
N PHE A 71 8.48 2.75 -1.46
CA PHE A 71 8.39 1.39 -1.97
C PHE A 71 7.63 1.36 -3.29
N ASP A 72 6.30 1.45 -3.26
CA ASP A 72 5.43 1.25 -4.43
C ASP A 72 5.79 2.18 -5.59
N TYR A 73 5.98 3.47 -5.31
CA TYR A 73 6.42 4.42 -6.34
C TYR A 73 7.82 4.09 -6.85
N GLU A 74 8.74 3.62 -6.01
CA GLU A 74 10.06 3.18 -6.50
C GLU A 74 9.99 1.88 -7.29
N VAL A 75 9.02 0.98 -7.05
CA VAL A 75 8.76 -0.15 -7.97
C VAL A 75 8.26 0.36 -9.32
N LEU A 76 7.25 1.25 -9.31
CA LEU A 76 6.65 1.79 -10.54
C LEU A 76 7.60 2.66 -11.37
N ARG A 77 8.64 3.25 -10.76
CA ARG A 77 9.69 3.99 -11.47
C ARG A 77 10.55 3.16 -12.41
N ALA A 78 10.43 1.83 -12.39
CA ALA A 78 11.00 0.99 -13.45
C ALA A 78 10.23 1.11 -14.79
N TYR A 79 8.99 1.62 -14.76
CA TYR A 79 8.05 1.59 -15.88
C TYR A 79 7.66 2.99 -16.39
N THR A 80 8.13 4.06 -15.75
CA THR A 80 7.82 5.43 -16.17
C THR A 80 8.90 6.42 -15.77
N ASP A 81 9.08 7.42 -16.64
CA ASP A 81 9.87 8.63 -16.35
C ASP A 81 9.03 9.73 -15.68
N ASP A 82 7.71 9.56 -15.61
CA ASP A 82 6.80 10.49 -14.95
C ASP A 82 7.10 10.55 -13.43
N PRO A 83 7.37 11.75 -12.85
CA PRO A 83 7.71 11.88 -11.44
C PRO A 83 6.55 11.56 -10.48
N LEU A 84 6.34 10.29 -10.10
CA LEU A 84 5.23 9.89 -9.20
C LEU A 84 5.20 10.59 -7.83
N ALA A 85 6.32 11.17 -7.38
CA ALA A 85 6.43 11.84 -6.08
C ALA A 85 5.64 13.15 -5.97
N ASP A 86 5.17 13.72 -7.08
CA ASP A 86 4.32 14.93 -7.08
C ASP A 86 2.81 14.62 -7.02
N LEU A 87 2.41 13.34 -7.07
CA LEU A 87 1.03 12.91 -6.85
C LEU A 87 0.55 13.39 -5.47
N PRO A 88 -0.65 13.99 -5.36
CA PRO A 88 -1.27 14.25 -4.06
C PRO A 88 -1.40 12.92 -3.30
N THR A 89 -0.58 12.71 -2.27
CA THR A 89 -0.40 11.39 -1.65
C THR A 89 -0.52 11.43 -0.13
N VAL A 90 -1.33 10.54 0.43
CA VAL A 90 -1.29 10.14 1.84
C VAL A 90 -0.53 8.83 1.94
N ASP A 91 0.72 8.93 2.41
CA ASP A 91 1.51 7.77 2.82
C ASP A 91 1.36 7.60 4.34
N MET A 92 0.48 6.68 4.73
CA MET A 92 0.13 6.49 6.14
C MET A 92 1.33 6.09 7.00
N MET A 93 2.26 5.28 6.48
CA MET A 93 3.46 4.91 7.24
C MET A 93 4.34 6.14 7.49
N ARG A 94 4.53 6.99 6.48
CA ARG A 94 5.31 8.24 6.62
C ARG A 94 4.68 9.14 7.68
N ASP A 95 3.38 9.39 7.59
CA ASP A 95 2.67 10.30 8.49
C ASP A 95 2.70 9.79 9.95
N LEU A 96 2.50 8.49 10.15
CA LEU A 96 2.59 7.85 11.46
C LEU A 96 4.02 7.88 11.99
N HIS A 97 5.02 7.65 11.14
CA HIS A 97 6.43 7.70 11.53
C HIS A 97 6.82 9.10 12.04
N GLN A 98 6.34 10.16 11.39
CA GLN A 98 6.58 11.54 11.84
C GLN A 98 6.02 11.81 13.24
N THR A 99 4.91 11.18 13.59
CA THR A 99 4.24 11.39 14.90
C THR A 99 4.77 10.45 15.98
N LEU A 100 5.05 9.19 15.63
CA LEU A 100 5.40 8.13 16.57
C LEU A 100 6.91 7.96 16.77
N GLY A 101 7.73 8.39 15.81
CA GLY A 101 9.19 8.17 15.81
C GLY A 101 9.62 6.74 15.44
N TRP A 102 8.69 5.88 15.03
CA TRP A 102 8.95 4.55 14.49
C TRP A 102 7.88 4.17 13.45
N ARG A 103 8.15 3.14 12.64
CA ARG A 103 7.27 2.71 11.54
C ARG A 103 6.37 1.55 12.00
N PRO A 104 5.08 1.77 12.24
CA PRO A 104 4.16 0.66 12.46
C PRO A 104 4.07 -0.24 11.23
N LYS A 105 3.73 -1.51 11.47
CA LYS A 105 3.28 -2.42 10.41
C LYS A 105 1.79 -2.22 10.20
N LEU A 106 1.32 -2.33 8.96
CA LEU A 106 -0.09 -2.19 8.59
C LEU A 106 -0.96 -3.14 9.41
N ASP A 107 -0.62 -4.44 9.47
CA ASP A 107 -1.27 -5.45 10.31
C ASP A 107 -1.51 -5.00 11.76
N GLY A 108 -0.47 -4.47 12.40
CA GLY A 108 -0.55 -4.06 13.80
C GLY A 108 -1.42 -2.84 14.01
N LEU A 109 -1.49 -1.97 13.00
CA LEU A 109 -2.31 -0.78 12.97
C LEU A 109 -3.78 -1.15 12.71
N ALA A 110 -4.04 -2.02 11.74
CA ALA A 110 -5.35 -2.54 11.38
C ALA A 110 -5.96 -3.34 12.54
N ALA A 111 -5.20 -4.22 13.17
CA ALA A 111 -5.66 -4.96 14.34
C ALA A 111 -6.06 -4.04 15.50
N ALA A 112 -5.27 -2.99 15.74
CA ALA A 112 -5.56 -2.06 16.83
C ALA A 112 -6.72 -1.10 16.52
N THR A 113 -6.93 -0.76 15.24
CA THR A 113 -7.90 0.26 14.79
C THR A 113 -9.24 -0.32 14.37
N LEU A 114 -9.21 -1.41 13.60
CA LEU A 114 -10.37 -2.05 12.98
C LEU A 114 -10.75 -3.37 13.67
N GLY A 115 -9.85 -3.94 14.48
CA GLY A 115 -10.05 -5.27 15.06
C GLY A 115 -9.80 -6.42 14.08
N GLU A 116 -9.19 -6.14 12.93
CA GLU A 116 -8.89 -7.13 11.89
C GLU A 116 -7.65 -7.99 12.21
N GLY A 117 -7.64 -9.23 11.70
CA GLY A 117 -6.52 -10.17 11.86
C GLY A 117 -5.37 -9.93 10.88
N LYS A 118 -4.27 -10.69 11.06
CA LYS A 118 -3.07 -10.61 10.21
C LYS A 118 -3.38 -10.91 8.74
N SER A 119 -2.81 -10.13 7.81
CA SER A 119 -2.71 -10.53 6.41
C SER A 119 -1.55 -11.54 6.22
N ALA A 120 -1.46 -12.14 5.04
CA ALA A 120 -0.38 -13.09 4.72
C ALA A 120 0.98 -12.37 4.61
N ASP A 121 2.06 -13.11 4.31
CA ASP A 121 3.41 -12.57 4.23
C ASP A 121 3.74 -12.15 2.79
N GLY A 122 4.24 -10.94 2.55
CA GLY A 122 4.68 -10.50 1.21
C GLY A 122 5.73 -11.41 0.57
N ILE A 123 6.53 -12.15 1.35
CA ILE A 123 7.43 -13.19 0.80
C ILE A 123 6.62 -14.30 0.10
N GLN A 124 5.46 -14.65 0.64
CA GLN A 124 4.57 -15.66 0.07
C GLN A 124 3.95 -15.19 -1.26
N ALA A 125 3.68 -13.89 -1.42
CA ALA A 125 3.19 -13.33 -2.67
C ALA A 125 4.19 -13.54 -3.82
N VAL A 126 5.49 -13.29 -3.56
CA VAL A 126 6.57 -13.56 -4.54
C VAL A 126 6.63 -15.05 -4.92
N HIS A 127 6.46 -15.95 -3.96
CA HIS A 127 6.42 -17.39 -4.23
C HIS A 127 5.21 -17.80 -5.09
N TRP A 128 4.04 -17.20 -4.87
CA TRP A 128 2.86 -17.45 -5.69
C TRP A 128 3.04 -16.93 -7.11
N PHE A 129 3.62 -15.73 -7.27
CA PHE A 129 3.93 -15.18 -8.59
C PHE A 129 4.83 -16.14 -9.40
N ARG A 130 5.92 -16.64 -8.79
CA ARG A 130 6.83 -17.62 -9.43
C ARG A 130 6.16 -18.94 -9.81
N ALA A 131 5.17 -19.34 -9.03
CA ALA A 131 4.40 -20.54 -9.30
C ALA A 131 3.26 -20.31 -10.32
N GLY A 132 3.16 -19.11 -10.92
CA GLY A 132 2.10 -18.75 -11.86
C GLY A 132 0.72 -18.60 -11.21
N LYS A 133 0.65 -18.44 -9.90
CA LYS A 133 -0.60 -18.39 -9.12
C LYS A 133 -1.08 -16.95 -8.92
N LEU A 134 -1.30 -16.25 -10.04
CA LEU A 134 -1.65 -14.82 -10.04
C LEU A 134 -2.90 -14.51 -9.21
N ASP A 135 -3.93 -15.34 -9.25
CA ASP A 135 -5.15 -15.15 -8.45
C ASP A 135 -4.86 -15.05 -6.94
N GLN A 136 -3.84 -15.77 -6.44
CA GLN A 136 -3.45 -15.69 -5.03
C GLN A 136 -2.72 -14.39 -4.71
N VAL A 137 -1.88 -13.90 -5.65
CA VAL A 137 -1.19 -12.62 -5.53
C VAL A 137 -2.21 -11.48 -5.54
N ILE A 138 -3.16 -11.50 -6.48
CA ILE A 138 -4.26 -10.53 -6.58
C ILE A 138 -5.10 -10.54 -5.31
N ALA A 139 -5.51 -11.72 -4.82
CA ALA A 139 -6.32 -11.82 -3.60
C ALA A 139 -5.59 -11.26 -2.36
N TYR A 140 -4.27 -11.49 -2.28
CA TYR A 140 -3.45 -10.96 -1.20
C TYR A 140 -3.30 -9.43 -1.28
N CYS A 141 -2.88 -8.91 -2.44
CA CYS A 141 -2.74 -7.47 -2.67
C CYS A 141 -4.06 -6.74 -2.45
N ARG A 142 -5.18 -7.31 -2.93
CA ARG A 142 -6.52 -6.75 -2.68
C ARG A 142 -6.84 -6.66 -1.19
N LYS A 143 -6.46 -7.66 -0.39
CA LYS A 143 -6.68 -7.62 1.06
C LYS A 143 -5.84 -6.51 1.71
N ASP A 144 -4.61 -6.30 1.26
CA ASP A 144 -3.76 -5.21 1.76
C ASP A 144 -4.34 -3.83 1.37
N VAL A 145 -4.95 -3.68 0.18
CA VAL A 145 -5.70 -2.47 -0.23
C VAL A 145 -6.97 -2.27 0.61
N GLU A 146 -7.75 -3.33 0.87
CA GLU A 146 -8.93 -3.27 1.75
C GLU A 146 -8.56 -2.76 3.15
N VAL A 147 -7.49 -3.31 3.73
CA VAL A 147 -7.01 -2.93 5.06
C VAL A 147 -6.48 -1.50 5.05
N THR A 148 -5.70 -1.13 4.03
CA THR A 148 -5.18 0.23 3.82
C THR A 148 -6.32 1.23 3.76
N TRP A 149 -7.34 0.97 2.94
CA TRP A 149 -8.52 1.83 2.82
C TRP A 149 -9.29 1.92 4.13
N GLY A 150 -9.55 0.78 4.80
CA GLY A 150 -10.28 0.76 6.07
C GLY A 150 -9.60 1.60 7.16
N VAL A 151 -8.27 1.52 7.26
CA VAL A 151 -7.49 2.33 8.22
C VAL A 151 -7.54 3.81 7.85
N TYR A 152 -7.34 4.14 6.57
CA TYR A 152 -7.40 5.52 6.09
C TYR A 152 -8.77 6.13 6.36
N ASP A 153 -9.84 5.44 5.98
CA ASP A 153 -11.22 5.90 6.11
C ASP A 153 -11.60 6.09 7.58
N PHE A 154 -11.21 5.15 8.45
CA PHE A 154 -11.36 5.32 9.90
C PHE A 154 -10.64 6.58 10.40
N GLY A 155 -9.37 6.76 10.02
CA GLY A 155 -8.56 7.90 10.44
C GLY A 155 -9.13 9.23 9.98
N ARG A 156 -9.58 9.30 8.73
CA ARG A 156 -10.24 10.46 8.11
C ARG A 156 -11.54 10.84 8.84
N GLN A 157 -12.35 9.85 9.21
CA GLN A 157 -13.64 10.09 9.89
C GLN A 157 -13.47 10.43 11.38
N ASN A 158 -12.49 9.84 12.06
CA ASN A 158 -12.36 9.91 13.51
C ASN A 158 -11.24 10.86 14.00
N GLY A 159 -10.34 11.29 13.11
CA GLY A 159 -9.19 12.14 13.44
C GLY A 159 -8.08 11.41 14.22
N TYR A 160 -8.14 10.08 14.32
CA TYR A 160 -7.10 9.25 14.94
C TYR A 160 -7.10 7.84 14.36
N VAL A 161 -5.99 7.14 14.52
CA VAL A 161 -5.91 5.67 14.41
C VAL A 161 -5.33 5.08 15.69
N GLN A 162 -5.40 3.76 15.85
CA GLN A 162 -4.93 3.06 17.04
C GLN A 162 -3.71 2.20 16.73
N TYR A 163 -2.83 2.03 17.73
CA TYR A 163 -1.65 1.17 17.64
C TYR A 163 -1.35 0.53 19.00
N HIS A 164 -0.60 -0.57 19.00
CA HIS A 164 -0.09 -1.16 20.23
C HIS A 164 1.26 -0.54 20.63
N ASP A 165 1.36 -0.04 21.87
CA ASP A 165 2.64 0.42 22.41
C ASP A 165 3.58 -0.77 22.73
N ARG A 166 4.81 -0.47 23.16
CA ARG A 166 5.81 -1.49 23.55
C ARG A 166 5.34 -2.44 24.67
N ARG A 167 4.29 -2.07 25.42
CA ARG A 167 3.66 -2.87 26.47
C ARG A 167 2.36 -3.53 25.99
N ARG A 168 2.12 -3.59 24.68
CA ARG A 168 0.92 -4.12 24.01
C ARG A 168 -0.39 -3.39 24.35
N ARG A 169 -0.32 -2.20 24.94
CA ARG A 169 -1.54 -1.42 25.24
C ARG A 169 -1.97 -0.67 24.00
N VAL A 170 -3.27 -0.64 23.76
CA VAL A 170 -3.84 0.16 22.67
C VAL A 170 -3.72 1.65 23.02
N ARG A 171 -3.12 2.42 22.11
CA ARG A 171 -2.99 3.87 22.17
C ARG A 171 -3.59 4.47 20.90
N LYS A 172 -4.03 5.74 20.99
CA LYS A 172 -4.47 6.52 19.84
C LYS A 172 -3.34 7.43 19.38
N VAL A 173 -3.22 7.62 18.07
CA VAL A 173 -2.35 8.62 17.44
C VAL A 173 -3.23 9.51 16.57
N PRO A 174 -3.21 10.84 16.76
CA PRO A 174 -4.01 11.75 15.96
C PRO A 174 -3.52 11.76 14.51
N VAL A 175 -4.46 11.85 13.56
CA VAL A 175 -4.18 11.95 12.12
C VAL A 175 -5.03 13.06 11.50
N ARG A 176 -4.59 13.61 10.37
CA ARG A 176 -5.27 14.68 9.62
C ARG A 176 -5.30 14.33 8.14
N TRP A 177 -6.06 13.29 7.83
CA TRP A 177 -6.19 12.67 6.51
C TRP A 177 -7.47 13.10 5.78
#